data_AF-A0A955U0G9-F1
#
_entry.id   AF-A0A955U0G9-F1
#
_cell.length_a   1.000
_cell.length_b   1.000
_cell.length_c   1.000
_cell.angle_alpha   90.00
_cell.angle_beta   90.00
_cell.angle_gamma   90.00
#
_symmetry.space_group_name_H-M   'P 1'
#
loop_
_entity.id
_entity.type
_entity.pdbx_description
1 polymer ?
#
loop_
_entity_poly.entity_id
_entity_poly.type
_entity_poly.pdbx_seq_one_letter_code
_entity_poly.pdbx_strand_id
1 'polypeptide(L)'
;MTPLKTDLICEIIRKSQCNLLERKGVNGGCSNGSDHFEEMVCNWVRLNARDYREHFRCCLEVLSTSELGDILRVVATTGKDLNQILDNSPSFVERV
;
A
#
# COMPACT_ATOMS: atom_id res chain seq x y z
N MET A 1 19.58 8.46 -3.05
CA MET A 1 18.43 8.42 -3.98
C MET A 1 18.22 9.80 -4.57
N THR A 2 17.77 9.88 -5.82
CA THR A 2 17.33 11.16 -6.41
C THR A 2 15.96 11.55 -5.85
N PRO A 3 15.60 12.85 -5.80
CA PRO A 3 14.28 13.30 -5.35
C PRO A 3 13.14 12.60 -6.09
N LEU A 4 13.22 12.49 -7.42
CA LEU A 4 12.25 11.78 -8.25
C LEU A 4 12.05 10.33 -7.81
N LYS A 5 13.13 9.60 -7.52
CA LYS A 5 13.05 8.22 -7.07
C LYS A 5 12.39 8.11 -5.69
N THR A 6 12.67 9.05 -4.79
CA THR A 6 12.00 9.15 -3.48
C THR A 6 10.51 9.38 -3.64
N ASP A 7 10.11 10.33 -4.49
CA ASP A 7 8.71 10.67 -4.71
C ASP A 7 7.92 9.51 -5.32
N LEU A 8 8.52 8.80 -6.29
CA LEU A 8 7.94 7.59 -6.87
C LEU A 8 7.69 6.52 -5.82
N ILE A 9 8.67 6.22 -4.97
CA ILE A 9 8.53 5.22 -3.92
C ILE A 9 7.42 5.61 -2.93
N CYS A 10 7.39 6.88 -2.51
CA CYS A 10 6.33 7.40 -1.65
C CYS A 10 4.94 7.25 -2.27
N GLU A 11 4.79 7.59 -3.56
CA GLU A 11 3.51 7.48 -4.26
C GLU A 11 3.05 6.04 -4.44
N ILE A 12 3.97 5.12 -4.80
CA ILE A 12 3.69 3.69 -4.90
C ILE A 12 3.17 3.14 -3.57
N ILE A 13 3.87 3.43 -2.46
CA ILE A 13 3.47 2.97 -1.13
C ILE A 13 2.11 3.57 -0.75
N ARG A 14 1.91 4.87 -0.95
CA ARG A 14 0.64 5.55 -0.63
C ARG A 14 -0.52 4.92 -1.40
N LYS A 15 -0.40 4.75 -2.72
CA LYS A 15 -1.46 4.18 -3.55
C LYS A 15 -1.74 2.73 -3.16
N SER A 16 -0.70 1.96 -2.88
CA SER A 16 -0.84 0.59 -2.40
C SER A 16 -1.60 0.48 -1.09
N GLN A 17 -1.33 1.36 -0.12
CA GLN A 17 -2.07 1.42 1.14
C GLN A 17 -3.55 1.79 0.92
N CYS A 18 -3.84 2.73 0.02
CA CYS A 18 -5.22 3.05 -0.37
C CYS A 18 -5.94 1.82 -0.93
N ASN A 19 -5.33 1.12 -1.91
CA ASN A 19 -5.90 -0.07 -2.52
C ASN A 19 -6.19 -1.18 -1.47
N LEU A 20 -5.28 -1.38 -0.52
CA LEU A 20 -5.45 -2.35 0.57
C LEU A 20 -6.64 -1.98 1.48
N LEU A 21 -6.74 -0.72 1.87
CA LEU A 21 -7.78 -0.22 2.78
C LEU A 21 -9.15 -0.20 2.11
N GLU A 22 -9.24 0.23 0.86
CA GLU A 22 -10.47 0.19 0.07
C GLU A 22 -11.00 -1.24 -0.01
N ARG A 23 -10.13 -2.22 -0.27
CA ARG A 23 -10.52 -3.63 -0.29
C ARG A 23 -10.98 -4.13 1.08
N LYS A 24 -10.32 -3.74 2.17
CA LYS A 24 -10.77 -4.08 3.53
C LYS A 24 -12.16 -3.53 3.80
N GLY A 25 -12.47 -2.31 3.35
CA GLY A 25 -13.81 -1.72 3.44
C GLY A 25 -14.85 -2.53 2.69
N VAL A 26 -14.57 -2.87 1.44
CA VAL A 26 -15.45 -3.68 0.59
C VAL A 26 -15.70 -5.07 1.19
N ASN A 27 -14.66 -5.77 1.64
CA ASN A 27 -14.79 -7.11 2.20
C ASN A 27 -15.39 -7.12 3.61
N GLY A 28 -15.20 -6.05 4.39
CA GLY A 28 -15.76 -5.89 5.72
C GLY A 28 -17.24 -5.49 5.75
N GLY A 29 -17.90 -5.41 4.58
CA GLY A 29 -19.31 -5.01 4.48
C GLY A 29 -19.58 -3.58 4.94
N CYS A 30 -18.54 -2.76 5.07
CA CYS A 30 -18.65 -1.39 5.55
C CYS A 30 -18.82 -0.43 4.38
N SER A 31 -19.88 0.36 4.39
CA SER A 31 -20.03 1.47 3.47
C SER A 31 -18.95 2.51 3.73
N ASN A 32 -18.33 3.03 2.66
CA ASN A 32 -17.43 4.19 2.75
C ASN A 32 -18.13 5.33 3.51
N GLY A 33 -17.47 5.86 4.54
CA GLY A 33 -17.99 6.95 5.37
C GLY A 33 -18.83 6.54 6.58
N SER A 34 -18.88 5.25 6.93
CA SER A 34 -19.39 4.81 8.23
C SER A 34 -18.34 4.98 9.33
N ASP A 35 -18.76 5.32 10.55
CA ASP A 35 -17.87 5.45 11.71
C ASP A 35 -17.02 4.19 11.93
N HIS A 36 -17.59 3.02 11.69
CA HIS A 36 -16.87 1.73 11.79
C HIS A 36 -15.77 1.58 10.72
N PHE A 37 -16.01 2.06 9.49
CA PHE A 37 -14.97 2.07 8.45
C PHE A 37 -13.84 3.02 8.82
N GLU A 38 -14.16 4.22 9.31
CA GLU A 38 -13.16 5.19 9.75
C GLU A 38 -12.34 4.66 10.92
N GLU A 39 -12.97 4.02 11.91
CA GLU A 39 -12.29 3.38 13.04
C GLU A 39 -11.37 2.25 12.56
N MET A 40 -11.85 1.38 11.67
CA MET A 40 -11.06 0.30 11.08
C MET A 40 -9.83 0.84 10.33
N VAL A 41 -10.01 1.88 9.51
CA VAL A 41 -8.91 2.53 8.78
C VAL A 41 -7.92 3.13 9.76
N CYS A 42 -8.39 3.90 10.74
CA CYS A 42 -7.53 4.53 11.75
C CYS A 42 -6.75 3.49 12.56
N ASN A 43 -7.39 2.39 12.96
CA ASN A 43 -6.74 1.31 13.69
C ASN A 43 -5.69 0.61 12.82
N TRP A 44 -6.02 0.31 11.56
CA TRP A 44 -5.06 -0.27 10.63
C TRP A 44 -3.84 0.65 10.45
N VAL A 45 -4.06 1.95 10.24
CA VAL A 45 -2.98 2.93 10.09
C VAL A 45 -2.10 2.97 11.33
N ARG A 46 -2.71 3.03 12.53
CA ARG A 46 -1.99 3.07 13.81
C ARG A 46 -1.09 1.84 13.99
N LEU A 47 -1.57 0.66 13.60
CA LEU A 47 -0.88 -0.61 13.85
C LEU A 47 0.09 -1.00 12.73
N ASN A 48 -0.16 -0.61 11.48
CA ASN A 48 0.51 -1.21 10.31
C ASN A 48 1.17 -0.22 9.37
N ALA A 49 0.76 1.06 9.32
CA ALA A 49 1.18 1.96 8.24
C ALA A 49 2.70 2.22 8.23
N ARG A 50 3.32 2.23 9.41
CA ARG A 50 4.77 2.40 9.57
C ARG A 50 5.52 1.19 9.04
N ASP A 51 5.22 -0.01 9.54
CA ASP A 51 5.88 -1.26 9.14
C ASP A 51 5.71 -1.54 7.65
N TYR A 52 4.49 -1.29 7.13
CA TYR A 52 4.20 -1.38 5.70
C TYR A 52 5.14 -0.48 4.90
N ARG A 53 5.26 0.79 5.30
CA ARG A 53 6.14 1.76 4.63
C ARG A 53 7.59 1.34 4.72
N GLU A 54 8.10 1.02 5.91
CA GLU A 54 9.50 0.66 6.11
C GLU A 54 9.88 -0.59 5.31
N HIS A 55 9.04 -1.63 5.33
CA HIS A 55 9.26 -2.86 4.57
C HIS A 55 9.33 -2.59 3.06
N PHE A 56 8.29 -1.99 2.49
CA PHE A 56 8.23 -1.78 1.04
C PHE A 56 9.21 -0.72 0.56
N ARG A 57 9.60 0.25 1.40
CA ARG A 57 10.68 1.18 1.04
C ARG A 57 11.96 0.40 0.77
N CYS A 58 12.36 -0.52 1.65
CA CYS A 58 13.54 -1.37 1.44
C CYS A 58 13.43 -2.20 0.14
N CYS A 59 12.26 -2.78 -0.16
CA CYS A 59 12.05 -3.54 -1.40
C CYS A 59 12.11 -2.68 -2.67
N LEU A 60 11.64 -1.44 -2.61
CA LEU A 60 11.57 -0.55 -3.77
C LEU A 60 12.86 0.24 -3.99
N GLU A 61 13.65 0.50 -2.94
CA GLU A 61 14.91 1.24 -3.01
C GLU A 61 15.95 0.59 -3.94
N VAL A 62 15.93 -0.74 -4.09
CA VAL A 62 16.86 -1.48 -4.96
C VAL A 62 16.50 -1.42 -6.45
N LEU A 63 15.28 -1.02 -6.78
CA LEU A 63 14.77 -1.01 -8.16
C LEU A 63 15.20 0.24 -8.93
N SER A 64 15.30 0.14 -10.24
CA SER A 64 15.51 1.30 -11.13
C SER A 64 14.27 2.19 -11.20
N THR A 65 14.44 3.44 -11.64
CA THR A 65 13.31 4.37 -11.85
C THR A 65 12.29 3.83 -12.86
N SER A 66 12.73 3.08 -13.87
CA SER A 66 11.83 2.47 -14.85
C SER A 66 10.96 1.40 -14.21
N GLU A 67 11.57 0.49 -13.45
CA GLU A 67 10.84 -0.57 -12.72
C GLU A 67 9.84 0.03 -11.71
N LEU A 68 10.22 1.11 -11.02
CA LEU A 68 9.30 1.84 -10.15
C LEU A 68 8.13 2.44 -10.93
N GLY A 69 8.37 2.99 -12.12
CA GLY A 69 7.32 3.48 -13.00
C GLY A 69 6.33 2.39 -13.43
N ASP A 70 6.84 1.19 -13.73
CA ASP A 70 6.02 0.03 -14.08
C ASP A 70 5.19 -0.46 -12.90
N ILE A 71 5.78 -0.56 -11.70
CA ILE A 71 5.06 -0.90 -10.47
C ILE A 71 3.98 0.13 -10.17
N LEU A 72 4.28 1.43 -10.28
CA LEU A 72 3.29 2.49 -10.06
C LEU A 72 2.11 2.34 -11.02
N ARG A 73 2.37 2.06 -12.29
CA ARG A 73 1.33 1.79 -13.29
C ARG A 73 0.45 0.62 -12.86
N VAL A 74 1.04 -0.51 -12.45
CA VAL A 74 0.30 -1.70 -11.99
C VAL A 74 -0.56 -1.37 -10.77
N VAL A 75 0.00 -0.76 -9.73
CA VAL A 75 -0.73 -0.37 -8.51
C VAL A 75 -1.89 0.58 -8.85
N ALA A 76 -1.66 1.57 -9.71
CA ALA A 76 -2.67 2.56 -10.06
C ALA A 76 -3.81 2.02 -10.94
N THR A 77 -3.56 1.00 -11.77
CA THR A 77 -4.53 0.51 -12.76
C THR A 77 -5.28 -0.74 -12.34
N THR A 78 -4.69 -1.56 -11.46
CA THR A 78 -5.26 -2.88 -11.11
C THR A 78 -6.02 -2.87 -9.79
N GLY A 79 -5.86 -1.85 -8.96
CA GLY A 79 -6.37 -1.85 -7.58
C GLY A 79 -5.68 -2.90 -6.69
N LYS A 80 -4.56 -3.48 -7.14
CA LYS A 80 -3.74 -4.38 -6.33
C LYS A 80 -2.84 -3.60 -5.39
N ASP A 81 -2.60 -4.17 -4.22
CA ASP A 81 -1.59 -3.66 -3.29
C ASP A 81 -0.27 -4.42 -3.47
N LEU A 82 0.82 -3.89 -2.92
CA LEU A 82 2.17 -4.41 -3.08
C LEU A 82 2.34 -5.83 -2.54
N ASN A 83 1.52 -6.28 -1.57
CA ASN A 83 1.57 -7.68 -1.13
C ASN A 83 1.18 -8.67 -2.24
N GLN A 84 0.34 -8.22 -3.18
CA GLN A 84 -0.12 -9.04 -4.29
C GLN A 84 0.72 -8.90 -5.54
N ILE A 85 1.54 -7.85 -5.60
CA ILE A 85 2.40 -7.54 -6.75
C ILE A 85 3.81 -8.10 -6.52
N LEU A 86 4.27 -8.13 -5.28
CA LEU A 86 5.60 -8.56 -4.91
C LEU A 86 5.54 -9.94 -4.27
N ASP A 87 6.09 -10.94 -4.97
CA ASP A 87 5.99 -12.36 -4.60
C ASP A 87 6.62 -12.73 -3.23
N ASN A 88 7.50 -11.86 -2.68
CA ASN A 88 8.22 -12.10 -1.42
C ASN A 88 7.86 -11.10 -0.31
N SER A 89 6.63 -10.57 -0.33
CA SER A 89 6.20 -9.55 0.62
C SER A 89 5.31 -10.10 1.74
N PRO A 90 5.44 -9.58 2.98
CA PRO A 90 4.70 -10.06 4.14
C PRO A 90 3.24 -9.66 4.07
N SER A 91 2.32 -10.57 4.42
CA SER A 91 0.88 -10.27 4.42
C SER A 91 0.52 -9.24 5.50
N PHE A 92 0.15 -8.02 5.08
CA PHE A 92 -0.43 -6.99 5.96
C PHE A 92 -1.97 -7.03 6.00
N VAL A 93 -2.57 -8.04 5.36
CA VAL A 93 -4.02 -8.22 5.29
C VAL A 93 -4.56 -8.85 6.58
N GLU A 94 -3.82 -9.79 7.18
CA GLU A 94 -4.30 -10.69 8.25
C GLU A 94 -4.04 -10.21 9.69
N ARG A 95 -3.28 -9.13 9.90
CA ARG A 95 -2.81 -8.71 11.24
C ARG A 95 -3.79 -7.85 12.06
N VAL A 96 -5.08 -7.83 11.75
CA VAL A 96 -6.07 -6.99 12.47
C VAL A 96 -7.24 -7.83 12.95
#